data_AF-A0A935RFT0-F1
#
_entry.id   AF-A0A935RFT0-F1
#
_cell.length_a   1.000
_cell.length_b   1.000
_cell.length_c   1.000
_cell.angle_alpha   90.00
_cell.angle_beta   90.00
_cell.angle_gamma   90.00
#
_symmetry.space_group_name_H-M   'P 1'
#
loop_
_entity.id
_entity.type
_entity.pdbx_description
1 polymer ?
#
loop_
_entity_poly.entity_id
_entity_poly.type
_entity_poly.pdbx_seq_one_letter_code
_entity_poly.pdbx_strand_id
1 'polypeptide(L)'
;MLLQTGSRTYILPESPSVYVNHSCVPNAGLVGNRKLVALTDILPGEQVTFDYSTSMDDGLWSMECRCGHRECRGLIEDFRHLPRRLQQHYLELGVVQGFIARRYRQRPETQETMAQQSFADRAIA
;
A
#
# COMPACT_ATOMS: atom_id res chain seq x y z
N MET A 1 3.59 -3.16 -14.04
CA MET A 1 3.41 -1.87 -13.32
C MET A 1 4.77 -1.20 -13.20
N LEU A 2 4.85 0.13 -13.35
CA LEU A 2 6.07 0.87 -13.01
C LEU A 2 6.20 0.96 -11.48
N LEU A 3 7.38 0.69 -10.94
CA LEU A 3 7.63 0.80 -9.51
C LEU A 3 8.09 2.22 -9.17
N GLN A 4 7.28 2.97 -8.43
CA GLN A 4 7.69 4.29 -7.94
C GLN A 4 8.74 4.13 -6.83
N THR A 5 9.87 4.81 -6.98
CA THR A 5 10.99 4.78 -6.00
C THR A 5 11.33 6.16 -5.43
N GLY A 6 10.68 7.21 -5.95
CA GLY A 6 10.72 8.58 -5.45
C GLY A 6 9.55 9.38 -5.97
N SER A 7 9.39 10.64 -5.52
CA SER A 7 8.21 11.47 -5.83
C SER A 7 7.90 11.60 -7.33
N ARG A 8 8.92 11.51 -8.20
CA ARG A 8 8.78 11.56 -9.66
C ARG A 8 9.69 10.54 -10.36
N THR A 9 10.10 9.48 -9.66
CA THR A 9 11.09 8.52 -10.15
C THR A 9 10.51 7.12 -10.15
N TYR A 10 10.64 6.45 -11.28
CA TYR A 10 10.05 5.14 -11.54
C TYR A 10 11.10 4.19 -12.11
N ILE A 11 10.91 2.91 -11.87
CA ILE A 11 11.71 1.83 -12.45
C ILE A 11 10.75 0.90 -13.19
N LEU A 12 11.15 0.45 -14.38
CA LEU A 12 10.52 -0.67 -15.05
C LEU A 12 11.14 -1.96 -14.49
N PRO A 13 10.38 -2.81 -13.78
CA PRO A 13 10.91 -4.08 -13.32
C PRO A 13 11.19 -5.00 -14.50
N GLU A 14 12.31 -5.72 -14.46
CA GLU A 14 12.65 -6.77 -15.44
C GLU A 14 12.35 -8.16 -14.87
N SER A 15 12.53 -9.20 -15.68
CA SER A 15 12.40 -10.59 -15.24
C SER A 15 13.41 -10.91 -14.12
N PRO A 16 13.00 -11.63 -13.05
CA PRO A 16 11.68 -12.20 -12.81
C PRO A 16 10.68 -11.24 -12.14
N SER A 17 11.15 -10.11 -11.61
CA SER A 17 10.35 -9.17 -10.79
C SER A 17 9.12 -8.60 -11.48
N VAL A 18 9.13 -8.50 -12.81
CA VAL A 18 8.00 -8.01 -13.61
C VAL A 18 6.73 -8.86 -13.47
N TYR A 19 6.87 -10.12 -13.05
CA TYR A 19 5.76 -11.06 -12.91
C TYR A 19 5.12 -11.09 -11.51
N VAL A 20 5.66 -10.35 -10.54
CA VAL A 20 5.13 -10.34 -9.17
C VAL A 20 3.82 -9.57 -9.16
N ASN A 21 2.73 -10.26 -8.84
CA ASN A 21 1.38 -9.72 -8.87
C ASN A 21 0.96 -9.08 -7.55
N HIS A 22 -0.17 -8.39 -7.62
CA HIS A 22 -0.83 -7.83 -6.45
C HIS A 22 -1.67 -8.89 -5.70
N SER A 23 -1.64 -8.83 -4.37
CA SER A 23 -2.68 -9.39 -3.50
C SER A 23 -3.06 -8.39 -2.41
N CYS A 24 -4.34 -8.33 -2.05
CA CYS A 24 -4.81 -7.54 -0.90
C CYS A 24 -4.35 -8.12 0.45
N VAL A 25 -4.01 -9.42 0.47
CA VAL A 25 -3.37 -10.10 1.60
C VAL A 25 -2.09 -10.75 1.06
N PRO A 26 -1.01 -9.97 0.95
CA PRO A 26 0.22 -10.42 0.31
C PRO A 26 1.07 -11.29 1.24
N ASN A 27 1.90 -12.15 0.64
CA ASN A 27 2.92 -12.93 1.36
C ASN A 27 4.33 -12.33 1.25
N ALA A 28 4.51 -11.22 0.53
CA ALA A 28 5.76 -10.49 0.41
C ALA A 28 5.56 -8.97 0.42
N GLY A 29 6.64 -8.22 0.69
CA GLY A 29 6.63 -6.75 0.73
C GLY A 29 7.94 -6.12 0.29
N LEU A 30 7.87 -4.87 -0.18
CA LEU A 30 9.03 -4.14 -0.71
C LEU A 30 9.77 -3.38 0.39
N VAL A 31 11.02 -3.75 0.64
CA VAL A 31 11.92 -3.12 1.61
C VAL A 31 13.07 -2.43 0.89
N GLY A 32 13.48 -1.25 1.38
CA GLY A 32 14.65 -0.53 0.83
C GLY A 32 14.48 -0.17 -0.65
N ASN A 33 13.25 0.12 -1.07
CA ASN A 33 12.80 0.49 -2.41
C ASN A 33 12.91 -0.58 -3.52
N ARG A 34 13.78 -1.58 -3.39
CA ARG A 34 14.14 -2.50 -4.49
C ARG A 34 14.22 -3.98 -4.09
N LYS A 35 13.97 -4.34 -2.84
CA LYS A 35 14.05 -5.73 -2.37
C LYS A 35 12.65 -6.21 -2.01
N LEU A 36 12.21 -7.30 -2.62
CA LEU A 36 10.99 -7.98 -2.21
C LEU A 36 11.36 -9.05 -1.18
N VAL A 37 10.79 -8.98 0.01
CA VAL A 37 11.06 -9.91 1.11
C VAL A 37 9.78 -10.65 1.50
N ALA A 38 9.90 -11.90 1.91
CA ALA A 38 8.77 -12.67 2.43
C ALA A 38 8.29 -12.11 3.78
N LEU A 39 6.98 -12.07 3.97
CA LEU A 39 6.31 -11.68 5.22
C LEU A 39 5.81 -12.88 6.02
N THR A 40 5.74 -14.03 5.38
CA THR A 40 5.33 -15.32 5.91
C THR A 40 6.11 -16.41 5.18
N ASP A 41 6.01 -17.65 5.63
CA ASP A 41 6.58 -18.79 4.92
C ASP A 41 5.86 -18.94 3.57
N ILE A 42 6.62 -19.15 2.49
CA ILE A 42 6.09 -19.33 1.13
C ILE A 42 6.40 -20.74 0.67
N LEU A 43 5.36 -21.54 0.47
CA LEU A 43 5.48 -22.95 0.08
C LEU A 43 5.68 -23.10 -1.43
N PRO A 44 6.28 -24.21 -1.89
CA PRO A 44 6.42 -24.49 -3.32
C PRO A 44 5.06 -24.45 -4.04
N GLY A 45 5.00 -23.67 -5.13
CA GLY A 45 3.79 -23.48 -5.93
C GLY A 45 2.91 -22.30 -5.50
N GLU A 46 3.17 -21.68 -4.35
CA GLU A 46 2.49 -20.45 -3.96
C GLU A 46 2.98 -19.26 -4.79
N GLN A 47 2.05 -18.41 -5.20
CA GLN A 47 2.39 -17.18 -5.90
C GLN A 47 2.98 -16.17 -4.92
N VAL A 48 4.13 -15.58 -5.28
CA VAL A 48 4.68 -14.42 -4.57
C VAL A 48 3.90 -13.17 -4.97
N THR A 49 3.36 -12.46 -3.99
CA THR A 49 2.55 -11.25 -4.21
C THR A 49 2.88 -10.15 -3.21
N PHE A 50 2.66 -8.89 -3.60
CA PHE A 50 2.76 -7.74 -2.70
C PHE A 50 1.59 -6.76 -2.87
N ASP A 51 1.38 -5.89 -1.90
CA ASP A 51 0.38 -4.84 -2.05
C ASP A 51 0.96 -3.65 -2.83
N TYR A 52 0.45 -3.41 -4.05
CA TYR A 52 0.95 -2.34 -4.92
C TYR A 52 0.75 -0.96 -4.29
N SER A 53 -0.28 -0.79 -3.45
CA SER A 53 -0.54 0.45 -2.72
C SER A 53 0.65 0.86 -1.82
N THR A 54 1.49 -0.07 -1.35
CA THR A 54 2.67 0.28 -0.54
C THR A 54 3.80 0.91 -1.34
N SER A 55 3.66 0.94 -2.67
CA SER A 55 4.65 1.46 -3.59
C SER A 55 4.23 2.66 -4.42
N MET A 56 2.97 3.12 -4.33
CA MET A 56 2.42 4.20 -5.15
C MET A 56 1.83 5.33 -4.30
N ASP A 57 2.13 6.58 -4.65
CA ASP A 57 1.52 7.79 -4.05
C ASP A 57 1.53 8.98 -5.05
N ASP A 58 1.23 8.73 -6.33
CA ASP A 58 1.33 9.69 -7.43
C ASP A 58 0.05 10.49 -7.74
N GLY A 59 -1.08 10.07 -7.18
CA GLY A 59 -2.40 10.69 -7.27
C GLY A 59 -3.19 10.37 -8.54
N LEU A 60 -2.67 9.53 -9.44
CA LEU A 60 -3.26 9.26 -10.76
C LEU A 60 -3.42 7.77 -11.05
N TRP A 61 -2.87 6.90 -10.20
CA TRP A 61 -2.85 5.47 -10.43
C TRP A 61 -3.98 4.72 -9.71
N SER A 62 -4.68 3.84 -10.45
CA SER A 62 -5.60 2.84 -9.89
C SER A 62 -5.67 1.59 -10.77
N MET A 63 -6.18 0.48 -10.22
CA MET A 63 -6.32 -0.81 -10.89
C MET A 63 -7.47 -1.63 -10.29
N GLU A 64 -8.31 -2.24 -11.13
CA GLU A 64 -9.25 -3.28 -10.70
C GLU A 64 -8.51 -4.51 -10.13
N CYS A 65 -8.88 -4.94 -8.92
CA CYS A 65 -8.26 -6.08 -8.25
C CYS A 65 -9.03 -7.37 -8.53
N ARG A 66 -8.29 -8.42 -8.91
CA ARG A 66 -8.81 -9.79 -9.10
C ARG A 66 -7.97 -10.83 -8.36
N CYS A 67 -7.38 -10.45 -7.23
CA CYS A 67 -6.48 -11.33 -6.46
C CYS A 67 -7.17 -12.59 -5.88
N GLY A 68 -8.50 -12.62 -5.80
CA GLY A 68 -9.27 -13.78 -5.35
C GLY A 68 -9.30 -13.99 -3.82
N HIS A 69 -8.59 -13.16 -3.03
CA HIS A 69 -8.66 -13.24 -1.58
C HIS A 69 -10.03 -12.81 -1.04
N ARG A 70 -10.48 -13.37 0.09
CA ARG A 70 -11.77 -13.03 0.72
C ARG A 70 -11.86 -11.56 1.13
N GLU A 71 -10.72 -10.97 1.48
CA GLU A 71 -10.56 -9.56 1.85
C GLU A 71 -10.10 -8.69 0.67
N CYS A 72 -10.42 -9.10 -0.56
CA CYS A 72 -10.11 -8.32 -1.76
C CYS A 72 -10.80 -6.95 -1.70
N ARG A 73 -10.02 -5.88 -1.95
CA ARG A 73 -10.51 -4.49 -1.96
C ARG A 73 -11.26 -4.11 -3.24
N GLY A 74 -11.19 -4.92 -4.30
CA GLY A 74 -11.82 -4.64 -5.59
C GLY A 74 -11.16 -3.54 -6.42
N LEU A 75 -10.68 -2.46 -5.79
CA LEU A 75 -9.91 -1.38 -6.42
C LEU A 75 -8.63 -1.14 -5.62
N ILE A 76 -7.50 -1.08 -6.31
CA ILE A 76 -6.19 -0.78 -5.75
C ILE A 76 -5.79 0.61 -6.21
N GLU A 77 -5.38 1.43 -5.26
CA GLU A 77 -5.00 2.82 -5.48
C GLU A 77 -3.72 3.12 -4.67
N ASP A 78 -3.31 4.39 -4.67
CA ASP A 78 -2.21 4.89 -3.86
C ASP A 78 -2.33 4.55 -2.37
N PHE A 79 -1.17 4.54 -1.70
CA PHE A 79 -1.04 4.37 -0.25
C PHE A 79 -2.00 5.28 0.54
N ARG A 80 -2.23 6.51 0.04
CA ARG A 80 -3.09 7.51 0.68
C ARG A 80 -4.54 7.08 0.86
N HIS A 81 -5.01 6.17 0.02
CA HIS A 81 -6.39 5.68 0.00
C HIS A 81 -6.58 4.39 0.81
N LEU A 82 -5.49 3.77 1.28
CA LEU A 82 -5.60 2.64 2.21
C LEU A 82 -6.31 3.05 3.52
N PRO A 83 -7.13 2.14 4.11
CA PRO A 83 -7.64 2.33 5.45
C PRO A 83 -6.50 2.61 6.45
N ARG A 84 -6.72 3.52 7.41
CA ARG A 84 -5.69 3.94 8.39
C ARG A 84 -5.00 2.78 9.09
N ARG A 85 -5.77 1.78 9.52
CA ARG A 85 -5.23 0.56 10.17
C ARG A 85 -4.25 -0.18 9.26
N LEU A 86 -4.56 -0.27 7.97
CA LEU A 86 -3.71 -0.95 6.99
C LEU A 86 -2.47 -0.11 6.64
N GLN A 87 -2.60 1.22 6.60
CA GLN A 87 -1.44 2.11 6.48
C GLN A 87 -0.47 1.92 7.65
N GLN A 88 -0.97 1.94 8.89
CA GLN A 88 -0.17 1.73 10.10
C GLN A 88 0.51 0.35 10.06
N HIS A 89 -0.25 -0.71 9.78
CA HIS A 89 0.27 -2.06 9.66
C HIS A 89 1.44 -2.16 8.67
N TYR A 90 1.32 -1.62 7.45
CA TYR A 90 2.42 -1.66 6.48
C TYR A 90 3.61 -0.76 6.86
N LEU A 91 3.38 0.37 7.54
CA LEU A 91 4.45 1.24 8.03
C LEU A 91 5.27 0.56 9.13
N GLU A 92 4.62 -0.20 10.01
CA GLU A 92 5.22 -1.01 11.07
C GLU A 92 6.01 -2.18 10.49
N LEU A 93 5.46 -2.89 9.51
CA LEU A 93 6.16 -3.94 8.76
C LEU A 93 7.37 -3.40 7.96
N GLY A 94 7.46 -2.10 7.73
CA GLY A 94 8.57 -1.48 7.00
C GLY A 94 8.57 -1.77 5.50
N VAL A 95 7.41 -2.11 4.93
CA VAL A 95 7.24 -2.49 3.50
C VAL A 95 6.67 -1.40 2.61
N VAL A 96 6.68 -0.16 3.12
CA VAL A 96 6.26 1.04 2.39
C VAL A 96 7.48 1.73 1.81
N GLN A 97 7.42 2.11 0.53
CA GLN A 97 8.52 2.82 -0.14
C GLN A 97 8.95 4.04 0.68
N GLY A 98 10.27 4.26 0.81
CA GLY A 98 10.79 5.21 1.79
C GLY A 98 10.30 6.64 1.60
N PHE A 99 10.04 7.07 0.36
CA PHE A 99 9.51 8.41 0.08
C PHE A 99 8.05 8.57 0.53
N ILE A 100 7.26 7.51 0.45
CA ILE A 100 5.89 7.45 0.99
C ILE A 100 5.96 7.41 2.51
N ALA A 101 6.71 6.45 3.07
CA ALA A 101 6.80 6.26 4.52
C ALA A 101 7.19 7.53 5.27
N ARG A 102 8.13 8.33 4.75
CA ARG A 102 8.51 9.62 5.32
C ARG A 102 7.34 10.61 5.44
N ARG A 103 6.42 10.62 4.47
CA ARG A 103 5.24 11.50 4.46
C ARG A 103 4.21 11.12 5.51
N TYR A 104 4.06 9.83 5.81
CA TYR A 104 3.02 9.33 6.70
C TYR A 104 3.47 9.09 8.14
N ARG A 105 4.76 8.80 8.38
CA ARG A 105 5.32 8.73 9.75
C ARG A 105 5.32 10.08 10.47
N GLN A 106 5.19 11.17 9.72
CA GLN A 106 5.18 12.55 10.24
C GLN A 106 3.77 13.13 10.43
N ARG A 107 2.69 12.37 10.18
CA ARG A 107 1.32 12.84 10.44
C ARG A 107 0.98 12.63 11.91
N PRO A 108 0.77 13.70 12.72
CA PRO A 108 0.21 13.53 14.06
C PRO A 108 -1.22 12.98 13.96
N GLU A 109 -1.59 12.12 14.91
CA GLU A 109 -2.89 11.41 14.97
C GLU A 109 -4.12 12.33 15.09
N THR A 110 -3.94 13.64 15.22
CA THR A 110 -4.95 14.55 15.78
C THR A 110 -5.76 15.39 14.78
N GLN A 111 -5.59 15.26 13.46
CA GLN A 111 -6.27 16.16 12.52
C GLN A 111 -7.57 15.64 11.87
N GLU A 112 -7.98 14.38 12.08
CA GLU A 112 -9.24 13.86 11.48
C GLU A 112 -10.37 13.60 12.49
N THR A 113 -10.08 13.49 13.79
CA THR A 113 -11.12 13.34 14.82
C THR A 113 -12.06 14.56 14.89
N MET A 114 -11.55 15.75 14.57
CA MET A 114 -12.36 16.98 14.47
C MET A 114 -13.25 17.04 13.22
N ALA A 115 -12.87 16.38 12.13
CA ALA A 115 -13.68 16.38 10.90
C ALA A 115 -14.92 15.48 11.08
N GLN A 116 -14.81 14.37 11.81
CA GLN A 116 -15.94 13.47 12.07
C GLN A 116 -16.85 13.95 13.20
N GLN A 117 -16.34 14.71 14.17
CA GLN A 117 -17.16 15.36 15.20
C GLN A 117 -17.97 16.56 14.66
N SER A 118 -17.40 17.37 13.76
CA SER A 118 -18.12 18.56 13.23
C SER A 118 -19.29 18.25 12.28
N PHE A 119 -19.33 17.05 11.67
CA PHE A 119 -20.50 16.58 10.92
C PHE A 119 -21.59 16.01 11.84
N ALA A 120 -21.23 15.41 12.97
CA ALA A 120 -22.20 14.89 13.94
C ALA A 120 -22.93 16.03 14.68
N ASP A 121 -22.23 17.11 15.04
CA ASP A 121 -22.81 18.25 15.75
C ASP A 121 -23.72 19.13 14.86
N ARG A 122 -23.60 19.03 13.53
CA ARG A 122 -24.46 19.72 12.56
C ARG A 122 -25.72 18.95 12.17
N ALA A 123 -25.84 17.69 12.57
CA ALA A 123 -27.02 16.87 12.29
C ALA A 123 -28.04 16.84 13.46
N ILE A 124 -27.71 17.49 14.59
CA ILE A 124 -28.55 17.56 15.80
C ILE A 124 -28.96 19.02 16.13
N ALA A 125 -28.58 19.99 15.29
CA ALA A 125 -29.00 21.39 15.41
C ALA A 125 -30.09 21.75 14.39
#